data_AF-A0A382X0P6-F1
#
_entry.id   AF-A0A382X0P6-F1
#
_cell.length_a   1.000
_cell.length_b   1.000
_cell.length_c   1.000
_cell.angle_alpha   90.00
_cell.angle_beta   90.00
_cell.angle_gamma   90.00
#
_symmetry.space_group_name_H-M   'P 1'
#
loop_
_entity.id
_entity.type
_entity.pdbx_description
1 polymer ?
#
loop_
_entity_poly.entity_id
_entity_poly.type
_entity_poly.pdbx_seq_one_letter_code
_entity_poly.pdbx_strand_id
1 'polypeptide(L)' 'MIAYPNINPVALDLGFVSIYWYGISYVVGILGAWVLLRYRVRHFQLSLDNEQIA' A
#
# COMPACT_ATOMS: atom_id res chain seq x y z
N MET A 1 3.33 -33.04 2.89
CA MET A 1 2.50 -31.97 3.48
C MET A 1 3.43 -30.83 3.85
N ILE A 2 3.25 -29.64 3.25
CA ILE A 2 4.05 -28.47 3.60
C ILE A 2 3.40 -27.83 4.84
N ALA A 3 4.16 -27.70 5.93
CA ALA A 3 3.67 -27.07 7.14
C ALA A 3 3.42 -25.58 6.88
N TYR A 4 2.28 -25.07 7.34
CA TYR A 4 2.00 -23.64 7.24
C TYR A 4 2.98 -22.87 8.14
N PRO A 5 3.69 -21.87 7.60
CA PRO A 5 4.62 -21.09 8.40
C PRO A 5 3.84 -20.26 9.42
N ASN A 6 4.22 -20.37 10.70
CA ASN A 6 3.65 -19.55 11.76
C ASN A 6 4.32 -18.17 11.75
N ILE A 7 3.80 -17.28 10.90
CA ILE A 7 4.28 -15.90 10.79
C ILE A 7 3.53 -15.04 11.81
N ASN A 8 4.28 -14.30 12.63
CA ASN A 8 3.68 -13.35 13.56
C ASN A 8 2.92 -12.26 12.78
N PRO A 9 1.61 -12.05 13.04
CA PRO A 9 0.82 -11.05 12.32
C PRO A 9 1.20 -9.60 12.65
N VAL A 10 1.87 -9.38 13.78
CA VAL A 10 2.37 -8.06 14.20
C VAL A 10 3.72 -7.80 13.54
N ALA A 11 3.76 -6.75 12.73
CA ALA A 11 4.98 -6.29 12.07
C ALA A 11 5.84 -5.43 13.00
N LEU A 12 5.21 -4.59 13.81
CA LEU A 12 5.88 -3.70 14.75
C LEU A 12 5.01 -3.48 15.97
N ASP A 13 5.58 -3.62 17.16
CA ASP A 13 4.89 -3.41 18.42
C ASP A 13 5.52 -2.23 19.18
N LEU A 14 4.74 -1.19 19.45
CA LEU A 14 5.16 0.00 20.20
C LEU A 14 4.70 -0.07 21.67
N GLY A 15 4.21 -1.22 22.14
CA GLY A 15 3.64 -1.40 23.48
C GLY A 15 2.20 -0.86 23.65
N PHE A 16 1.92 0.35 23.16
CA PHE A 16 0.56 0.93 23.20
C PHE A 16 -0.21 0.79 21.87
N VAL A 17 0.50 0.50 20.77
CA VAL A 17 -0.10 0.25 19.47
C VAL A 17 0.70 -0.82 18.73
N SER A 18 -0.01 -1.76 18.11
CA SER A 18 0.58 -2.83 17.32
C SER A 18 0.22 -2.62 15.85
N ILE A 19 1.24 -2.57 15.01
CA ILE A 19 1.11 -2.45 13.56
C ILE A 19 1.13 -3.84 12.95
N TYR A 20 0.08 -4.19 12.20
CA TYR A 20 -0.05 -5.49 11.58
C TYR A 20 0.39 -5.50 10.11
N TRP A 21 0.89 -6.64 9.63
CA TRP A 21 1.31 -6.81 8.24
C TRP A 21 0.18 -6.54 7.23
N TYR A 22 -1.06 -6.90 7.56
CA TYR A 22 -2.19 -6.61 6.68
C TYR A 22 -2.38 -5.09 6.51
N GLY A 23 -2.25 -4.31 7.59
CA GLY A 23 -2.36 -2.85 7.53
C GLY A 23 -1.28 -2.23 6.66
N ILE A 24 -0.02 -2.69 6.83
CA ILE A 24 1.10 -2.25 6.00
C ILE A 24 0.83 -2.58 4.53
N SER A 25 0.35 -3.78 4.22
CA SER A 25 0.07 -4.18 2.85
C SER A 25 -0.99 -3.31 2.16
N TYR A 26 -2.03 -2.89 2.89
CA TYR A 26 -3.03 -1.94 2.38
C TYR A 26 -2.40 -0.58 2.06
N VAL A 27 -1.63 -0.03 3.00
CA VAL A 27 -0.97 1.28 2.81
C VAL A 27 -0.02 1.22 1.61
N VAL A 28 0.83 0.20 1.52
CA VAL A 28 1.76 0.02 0.41
C VAL A 28 1.02 -0.18 -0.92
N GLY A 29 -0.05 -0.97 -0.93
CA GLY A 29 -0.85 -1.22 -2.13
C GLY A 29 -1.53 0.05 -2.65
N ILE A 30 -2.17 0.82 -1.76
CA ILE A 30 -2.86 2.06 -2.10
C ILE A 30 -1.85 3.12 -2.56
N LEU A 31 -0.76 3.32 -1.81
CA LEU A 31 0.29 4.28 -2.18
C LEU A 31 0.94 3.88 -3.51
N GLY A 32 1.21 2.59 -3.72
CA GLY A 32 1.76 2.06 -4.96
C GLY A 32 0.84 2.33 -6.15
N ALA A 33 -0.46 2.04 -6.02
CA ALA A 33 -1.46 2.32 -7.05
C ALA A 33 -1.57 3.82 -7.36
N TRP A 34 -1.56 4.66 -6.32
CA TRP A 34 -1.62 6.11 -6.46
C TRP A 34 -0.40 6.70 -7.17
N VAL A 35 0.80 6.24 -6.81
CA VAL A 35 2.05 6.65 -7.47
C VAL A 35 2.05 6.19 -8.93
N LEU A 36 1.62 4.95 -9.19
CA LEU A 36 1.52 4.42 -10.55
C LEU A 36 0.51 5.20 -11.40
N LEU A 37 -0.64 5.56 -10.83
CA LEU A 37 -1.65 6.38 -11.48
C LEU A 37 -1.07 7.74 -11.87
N ARG A 38 -0.43 8.45 -10.92
CA ARG A 38 0.21 9.75 -11.20
C ARG A 38 1.33 9.64 -12.23
N TYR A 39 2.11 8.56 -12.19
CA TYR A 39 3.13 8.29 -13.20
C TYR A 39 2.51 8.10 -14.60
N ARG A 40 1.45 7.29 -14.72
CA ARG A 40 0.77 7.07 -15.99
C ARG A 40 0.11 8.34 -16.54
N VAL A 41 -0.53 9.15 -15.70
CA VAL A 41 -1.15 10.42 -16.14
C VAL A 41 -0.10 11.32 -16.79
N ARG A 42 1.07 11.47 -16.15
CA ARG A 42 2.18 12.28 -16.69
C ARG A 42 2.77 11.70 -17.98
N HIS A 43 2.93 10.38 -18.05
CA HIS A 43 3.61 9.74 -19.17
C HIS A 43 2.72 9.54 -20.40
N PHE A 44 1.41 9.33 -20.21
CA PHE A 44 0.47 9.12 -21.31
C PHE A 44 -0.30 10.38 -21.72
N GLN A 45 0.04 11.56 -21.15
CA GLN A 45 -0.66 12.83 -21.40
C GLN A 45 -2.19 12.67 -21.35
N LEU A 46 -2.68 11.84 -20.41
CA LEU A 46 -4.10 11.75 -20.16
C LEU A 46 -4.52 13.10 -19.59
N SER A 47 -5.54 13.74 -20.17
CA SER A 47 -6.14 15.00 -19.70
C SER A 47 -6.93 14.79 -18.39
N LEU A 48 -6.32 14.11 -17.42
CA LEU A 48 -6.82 13.96 -16.07
C LEU A 48 -6.26 15.14 -15.27
N ASP A 49 -7.13 16.11 -14.97
CA ASP A 49 -6.73 17.24 -14.15
C ASP A 49 -6.31 16.78 -12.76
N ASN A 50 -5.27 17.40 -12.21
CA ASN A 50 -4.74 17.06 -10.88
C ASN A 50 -5.80 17.21 -9.76
N GLU A 51 -6.86 17.95 -10.02
CA GLU A 51 -8.02 18.17 -9.15
C GLU A 51 -8.94 16.94 -9.06
N GLN A 52 -8.95 16.06 -10.06
CA GLN A 52 -9.71 14.80 -10.03
C GLN A 52 -8.95 13.66 -9.35
N ILE A 53 -7.63 13.82 -9.22
CA ILE A 53 -6.75 12.81 -8.66
C ILE A 53 -6.59 13.04 -7.15
N ALA A 54 -6.93 14.21 -6.58
CA ALA A 54 -6.71 14.55 -5.16
C ALA A 54 -7.98 14.53 -4.32
#